data_AF-A0A1I0JSP3-F1
#
_entry.id   AF-A0A1I0JSP3-F1
#
_cell.length_a   1.000
_cell.length_b   1.000
_cell.length_c   1.000
_cell.angle_alpha   90.00
_cell.angle_beta   90.00
_cell.angle_gamma   90.00
#
_symmetry.space_group_name_H-M   'P 1'
#
loop_
_entity.id
_entity.type
_entity.pdbx_description
1 polymer ?
#
loop_
_entity_poly.entity_id
_entity_poly.type
_entity_poly.pdbx_seq_one_letter_code
_entity_poly.pdbx_strand_id
1 'polypeptide(L)'
;MVQRDDYPFAAQRRSGGIQDTKYWRLQAPAEDFLGMDSNAIDAQDRQALAEAAEMLAGGATVAFPTETVYGLGADARNTAAVEAVFAAKGRPSDNPLIVHIADREALDPLVTEVSPAATALIEAFWPGPLTLVLPVRPGVLSPLVTAGLDTVGVRMPAHGVAQALIREAGCPVAAPSANRSGRPSPTTAGHVRGDLAGYIGGVLDGGPAGVGLESTVVQVQPDGTAVILRPGGITAEQLAAVLGSGAVSATPGEEAAARDAAAEDGPAPRAPGMKYTHYAPRGWLGVVRGATPQRVAEAAAARLAAAALSGETTGLLLFEEHRALYPANPAACVRSLGALASPEEGARALYAALRDFDEAGATYILAEACPETGLGAAIMNRLMKAAGGTVIEAGE
;
A
#
# COMPACT_ATOMS: atom_id res chain seq x y z
N MET A 1 15.72 -31.21 1.91
CA MET A 1 15.67 -30.92 0.47
C MET A 1 15.22 -29.47 0.37
N VAL A 2 16.18 -28.55 0.29
CA VAL A 2 15.92 -27.10 0.27
C VAL A 2 15.22 -26.80 -1.06
N GLN A 3 14.03 -26.19 -1.02
CA GLN A 3 13.30 -25.85 -2.23
C GLN A 3 14.11 -24.85 -3.05
N ARG A 4 14.08 -25.00 -4.37
CA ARG A 4 14.83 -24.18 -5.34
C ARG A 4 14.55 -22.67 -5.23
N ASP A 5 13.48 -22.28 -4.53
CA ASP A 5 13.05 -20.89 -4.32
C ASP A 5 13.80 -20.18 -3.17
N ASP A 6 14.60 -20.88 -2.35
CA ASP A 6 15.32 -20.29 -1.21
C ASP A 6 16.69 -19.69 -1.55
N TYR A 7 17.17 -19.84 -2.78
CA TYR A 7 18.55 -19.44 -3.15
C TYR A 7 18.85 -17.93 -3.05
N PRO A 8 17.97 -16.99 -3.48
CA PRO A 8 18.19 -15.57 -3.25
C PRO A 8 18.00 -15.18 -1.76
N PHE A 9 17.19 -15.94 -1.01
CA PHE A 9 16.95 -15.70 0.42
C PHE A 9 18.12 -16.16 1.32
N ALA A 10 18.86 -17.19 0.90
CA ALA A 10 20.08 -17.64 1.56
C ALA A 10 21.23 -16.60 1.48
N ALA A 11 21.24 -15.75 0.45
CA ALA A 11 22.21 -14.66 0.32
C ALA A 11 21.99 -13.57 1.38
N GLN A 12 20.73 -13.33 1.80
CA GLN A 12 20.38 -12.29 2.77
C GLN A 12 20.73 -12.66 4.21
N ARG A 13 20.72 -13.95 4.59
CA ARG A 13 21.35 -14.41 5.84
C ARG A 13 22.85 -14.08 5.90
N ARG A 14 23.50 -13.84 4.76
CA ARG A 14 24.96 -13.68 4.64
C ARG A 14 25.43 -12.26 4.31
N SER A 15 24.61 -11.41 3.70
CA SER A 15 25.06 -10.09 3.21
C SER A 15 25.00 -8.95 4.25
N GLY A 16 24.28 -9.11 5.37
CA GLY A 16 24.12 -8.03 6.37
C GLY A 16 24.42 -8.39 7.84
N GLY A 17 24.74 -9.64 8.17
CA GLY A 17 24.98 -10.05 9.56
C GLY A 17 23.75 -9.99 10.49
N ILE A 18 22.56 -9.68 9.97
CA ILE A 18 21.30 -9.63 10.74
C ILE A 18 20.82 -11.08 10.93
N GLN A 19 21.01 -11.62 12.14
CA GLN A 19 20.49 -12.94 12.50
C GLN A 19 19.02 -12.90 12.91
N ASP A 20 18.55 -11.77 13.48
CA ASP A 20 17.18 -11.57 13.95
C ASP A 20 16.65 -10.17 13.58
N THR A 21 15.40 -10.10 13.13
CA THR A 21 14.70 -8.82 12.92
C THR A 21 14.41 -8.15 14.26
N LYS A 22 14.95 -6.94 14.46
CA LYS A 22 14.71 -6.17 15.69
C LYS A 22 13.28 -5.63 15.73
N TYR A 23 12.69 -5.61 16.92
CA TYR A 23 11.33 -5.10 17.12
C TYR A 23 11.33 -3.99 18.16
N TRP A 24 10.80 -2.84 17.79
CA TRP A 24 10.58 -1.72 18.69
C TRP A 24 9.10 -1.44 18.78
N ARG A 25 8.56 -1.36 19.99
CA ARG A 25 7.18 -0.96 20.22
C ARG A 25 7.14 0.38 20.91
N LEU A 26 6.66 1.38 20.17
CA LEU A 26 6.50 2.73 20.68
C LEU A 26 5.28 2.78 21.63
N GLN A 27 5.40 3.54 22.71
CA GLN A 27 4.33 3.75 23.68
C GLN A 27 3.56 5.05 23.42
N ALA A 28 4.26 6.10 22.97
CA ALA A 28 3.68 7.38 22.66
C ALA A 28 2.77 7.30 21.41
N PRO A 29 1.61 7.99 21.42
CA PRO A 29 0.83 8.26 20.23
C PRO A 29 1.69 8.81 19.08
N ALA A 30 1.36 8.45 17.84
CA ALA A 30 2.09 8.92 16.66
C ALA A 30 2.12 10.46 16.54
N GLU A 31 1.13 11.13 17.10
CA GLU A 31 0.96 12.59 17.12
C GLU A 31 2.05 13.28 17.96
N ASP A 32 2.51 12.63 19.02
CA ASP A 32 3.53 13.18 19.94
C ASP A 32 4.93 13.23 19.30
N PHE A 33 5.09 12.60 18.14
CA PHE A 33 6.29 12.67 17.30
C PHE A 33 6.23 13.84 16.28
N LEU A 34 5.07 14.51 16.13
CA LEU A 34 4.88 15.69 15.27
C LEU A 34 5.34 16.95 16.02
N GLY A 35 6.66 17.16 16.01
CA GLY A 35 7.32 18.23 16.75
C GLY A 35 8.17 17.62 17.84
N MET A 36 9.46 17.92 17.84
CA MET A 36 10.41 17.46 18.86
C MET A 36 10.18 18.18 20.20
N ASP A 37 8.94 18.20 20.70
CA ASP A 37 8.71 18.62 22.06
C ASP A 37 9.21 17.49 22.97
N SER A 38 10.48 17.62 23.37
CA SER A 38 11.27 16.60 24.07
C SER A 38 10.64 16.03 25.35
N ASN A 39 9.55 16.64 25.83
CA ASN A 39 8.79 16.20 26.99
C ASN A 39 7.62 15.25 26.67
N ALA A 40 7.20 15.13 25.41
CA ALA A 40 6.05 14.30 25.03
C ALA A 40 6.41 12.83 24.77
N ILE A 41 7.64 12.57 24.29
CA ILE A 41 8.15 11.23 24.02
C ILE A 41 9.04 10.79 25.19
N ASP A 42 8.89 9.56 25.68
CA ASP A 42 9.76 9.06 26.75
C ASP A 42 11.18 8.69 26.24
N ALA A 43 12.08 8.37 27.17
CA ALA A 43 13.47 8.04 26.82
C ALA A 43 13.59 6.71 26.04
N GLN A 44 12.65 5.77 26.23
CA GLN A 44 12.68 4.47 25.58
C GLN A 44 12.25 4.59 24.12
N ASP A 45 11.20 5.36 23.84
CA ASP A 45 10.72 5.63 22.48
C ASP A 45 11.74 6.44 21.68
N ARG A 46 12.42 7.41 22.30
CA ARG A 46 13.56 8.11 21.66
C ARG A 46 14.70 7.16 21.30
N GLN A 47 15.08 6.27 22.22
CA GLN A 47 16.13 5.28 21.97
C GLN A 47 15.73 4.33 20.83
N ALA A 48 14.48 3.86 20.82
CA ALA A 48 13.94 3.02 19.76
C ALA A 48 14.00 3.70 18.39
N LEU A 49 13.60 4.97 18.33
CA LEU A 49 13.64 5.77 17.11
C LEU A 49 15.08 5.96 16.61
N ALA A 50 16.01 6.35 17.49
CA ALA A 50 17.42 6.56 17.16
C ALA A 50 18.06 5.27 16.62
N GLU A 51 17.82 4.13 17.28
CA GLU A 51 18.35 2.84 16.84
C GLU A 51 17.78 2.41 15.47
N ALA A 52 16.49 2.67 15.23
CA ALA A 52 15.86 2.39 13.94
C ALA A 52 16.40 3.32 12.83
N ALA A 53 16.64 4.60 13.16
CA ALA A 53 17.22 5.58 12.25
C ALA A 53 18.67 5.25 11.89
N GLU A 54 19.51 4.92 12.88
CA GLU A 54 20.89 4.45 12.68
C GLU A 54 20.94 3.20 11.80
N MET A 55 20.03 2.25 12.03
CA MET A 55 19.92 1.04 11.22
C MET A 55 19.60 1.38 9.76
N LEU A 56 18.65 2.28 9.51
CA LEU A 56 18.27 2.71 8.17
C LEU A 56 19.40 3.47 7.48
N ALA A 57 20.03 4.42 8.17
CA ALA A 57 21.18 5.19 7.68
C ALA A 57 22.40 4.30 7.41
N GLY A 58 22.58 3.22 8.18
CA GLY A 58 23.59 2.19 7.98
C GLY A 58 23.34 1.27 6.77
N GLY A 59 22.24 1.46 6.04
CA GLY A 59 21.92 0.70 4.82
C GLY A 59 21.14 -0.60 5.05
N ALA A 60 20.61 -0.82 6.27
CA ALA A 60 19.69 -1.91 6.54
C ALA A 60 18.23 -1.48 6.32
N THR A 61 17.31 -2.46 6.26
CA THR A 61 15.90 -2.21 6.00
C THR A 61 15.10 -2.13 7.30
N VAL A 62 14.23 -1.12 7.40
CA VAL A 62 13.36 -0.92 8.57
C VAL A 62 11.93 -0.73 8.11
N ALA A 63 11.01 -1.52 8.65
CA ALA A 63 9.59 -1.32 8.44
C ALA A 63 9.02 -0.33 9.45
N PHE A 64 8.19 0.60 9.00
CA PHE A 64 7.63 1.68 9.83
C PHE A 64 6.18 2.02 9.43
N PRO A 65 5.35 2.51 10.37
CA PRO A 65 3.97 2.91 10.09
C PRO A 65 3.94 4.20 9.28
N THR A 66 2.90 4.34 8.46
CA THR A 66 2.45 5.63 7.91
C THR A 66 0.95 5.77 8.16
N GLU A 67 0.36 6.92 7.82
CA GLU A 67 -1.08 7.07 7.82
C GLU A 67 -1.75 6.18 6.77
N THR A 68 -1.03 5.66 5.76
CA THR A 68 -1.62 4.79 4.72
C THR A 68 -1.53 3.31 5.06
N VAL A 69 -0.33 2.74 4.95
CA VAL A 69 0.05 1.36 5.24
C VAL A 69 1.47 1.37 5.82
N TYR A 70 1.92 0.27 6.41
CA TYR A 70 3.32 0.13 6.81
C TYR A 70 4.23 0.08 5.56
N GLY A 71 5.33 0.84 5.59
CA GLY A 71 6.35 0.86 4.55
C GLY A 71 7.59 0.08 4.95
N LEU A 72 8.29 -0.56 4.00
CA LEU A 72 9.61 -1.17 4.21
C LEU A 72 10.68 -0.23 3.65
N GLY A 73 11.31 0.55 4.52
CA GLY A 73 12.26 1.59 4.15
C GLY A 73 13.70 1.12 3.97
N ALA A 74 14.39 1.80 3.06
CA ALA A 74 15.84 1.84 2.91
C ALA A 74 16.26 3.24 2.44
N ASP A 75 17.52 3.65 2.68
CA ASP A 75 18.05 4.89 2.09
C ASP A 75 17.96 4.81 0.55
N ALA A 76 17.18 5.71 -0.04
CA ALA A 76 16.90 5.74 -1.48
C ALA A 76 18.14 5.99 -2.36
N ARG A 77 19.23 6.47 -1.76
CA ARG A 77 20.51 6.73 -2.42
C ARG A 77 21.43 5.51 -2.39
N ASN A 78 21.19 4.56 -1.48
CA ASN A 78 22.01 3.38 -1.30
C ASN A 78 21.46 2.20 -2.10
N THR A 79 22.08 1.89 -3.24
CA THR A 79 21.65 0.79 -4.11
C THR A 79 21.58 -0.56 -3.39
N ALA A 80 22.55 -0.91 -2.54
CA ALA A 80 22.54 -2.19 -1.83
C ALA A 80 21.37 -2.28 -0.82
N ALA A 81 21.03 -1.16 -0.16
CA ALA A 81 19.89 -1.09 0.74
C ALA A 81 18.56 -1.23 -0.03
N VAL A 82 18.45 -0.60 -1.20
CA VAL A 82 17.28 -0.72 -2.08
C VAL A 82 17.15 -2.15 -2.64
N GLU A 83 18.25 -2.80 -3.04
CA GLU A 83 18.25 -4.22 -3.43
C GLU A 83 17.72 -5.12 -2.31
N ALA A 84 18.08 -4.84 -1.05
CA ALA A 84 17.58 -5.58 0.10
C ALA A 84 16.06 -5.46 0.27
N VAL A 85 15.45 -4.32 -0.09
CA VAL A 85 13.99 -4.16 -0.12
C VAL A 85 13.35 -5.07 -1.17
N PHE A 86 13.89 -5.11 -2.39
CA PHE A 86 13.38 -6.00 -3.44
C PHE A 86 13.52 -7.47 -3.06
N ALA A 87 14.68 -7.85 -2.52
CA ALA A 87 14.98 -9.21 -2.07
C ALA A 87 14.04 -9.67 -0.94
N ALA A 88 13.90 -8.88 0.12
CA ALA A 88 13.04 -9.22 1.27
C ALA A 88 11.58 -9.44 0.85
N LYS A 89 11.11 -8.68 -0.14
CA LYS A 89 9.73 -8.77 -0.64
C LYS A 89 9.53 -9.87 -1.69
N GLY A 90 10.61 -10.36 -2.31
CA GLY A 90 10.53 -11.13 -3.56
C GLY A 90 9.86 -10.32 -4.66
N ARG A 91 10.23 -9.04 -4.81
CA ARG A 91 9.61 -8.10 -5.75
C ARG A 91 10.47 -7.96 -7.02
N PRO A 92 9.86 -7.96 -8.23
CA PRO A 92 10.57 -7.59 -9.46
C PRO A 92 11.17 -6.17 -9.37
N SER A 93 12.40 -6.00 -9.87
CA SER A 93 13.13 -4.73 -9.83
C SER A 93 12.66 -3.70 -10.87
N ASP A 94 11.76 -4.08 -11.77
CA ASP A 94 11.19 -3.23 -12.83
C ASP A 94 10.03 -2.34 -12.35
N ASN A 95 9.69 -2.41 -11.07
CA ASN A 95 8.57 -1.66 -10.49
C ASN A 95 9.09 -0.57 -9.53
N PRO A 96 8.95 0.72 -9.88
CA PRO A 96 9.57 1.82 -9.14
C PRO A 96 9.09 1.89 -7.68
N LEU A 97 9.88 2.54 -6.83
CA LEU A 97 9.59 2.75 -5.41
C LEU A 97 9.22 4.21 -5.15
N ILE A 98 8.42 4.43 -4.11
CA ILE A 98 8.08 5.78 -3.65
C ILE A 98 9.11 6.22 -2.62
N VAL A 99 9.70 7.39 -2.85
CA VAL A 99 10.61 8.05 -1.92
C VAL A 99 9.81 8.88 -0.92
N HIS A 100 10.07 8.66 0.36
CA HIS A 100 9.48 9.38 1.46
C HIS A 100 10.49 10.41 1.99
N ILE A 101 9.99 11.62 2.20
CA ILE A 101 10.72 12.75 2.80
C ILE A 101 9.96 13.24 4.03
N ALA A 102 10.63 13.92 4.95
CA ALA A 102 9.97 14.49 6.14
C ALA A 102 9.76 16.00 6.07
N ASP A 103 10.56 16.70 5.26
CA ASP A 103 10.56 18.15 5.13
C ASP A 103 10.50 18.52 3.64
N ARG A 104 9.82 19.62 3.32
CA ARG A 104 9.57 20.03 1.92
C ARG A 104 10.87 20.30 1.18
N GLU A 105 11.85 20.88 1.85
CA GLU A 105 13.15 21.27 1.34
C GLU A 105 13.97 20.05 0.87
N ALA A 106 13.68 18.86 1.40
CA ALA A 106 14.30 17.62 0.96
C ALA A 106 13.86 17.19 -0.45
N LEU A 107 12.81 17.81 -1.01
CA LEU A 107 12.39 17.57 -2.39
C LEU A 107 13.36 18.16 -3.42
N ASP A 108 13.83 19.39 -3.19
CA ASP A 108 14.65 20.17 -4.12
C ASP A 108 15.91 19.44 -4.64
N PRO A 109 16.70 18.72 -3.80
CA PRO A 109 17.84 17.97 -4.31
C PRO A 109 17.44 16.73 -5.12
N LEU A 110 16.22 16.22 -4.99
CA LEU A 110 15.76 14.97 -5.62
C LEU A 110 15.22 15.17 -7.05
N VAL A 111 14.64 16.33 -7.34
CA VAL A 111 13.92 16.59 -8.58
C VAL A 111 14.53 17.74 -9.37
N THR A 112 14.27 17.78 -10.68
CA THR A 112 14.73 18.89 -11.54
C THR A 112 13.72 20.02 -11.61
N GLU A 113 12.44 19.72 -11.50
CA GLU A 113 11.35 20.69 -11.60
C GLU A 113 10.12 20.28 -10.78
N VAL A 114 9.38 21.29 -10.33
CA VAL A 114 8.06 21.14 -9.70
C VAL A 114 7.14 22.15 -10.36
N SER A 115 6.15 21.68 -11.13
CA SER A 115 5.22 22.56 -11.84
C SER A 115 4.32 23.35 -10.89
N PRO A 116 3.67 24.44 -11.33
CA PRO A 116 2.73 25.18 -10.49
C PRO A 116 1.57 24.32 -9.96
N ALA A 117 1.01 23.44 -10.80
CA ALA A 117 -0.03 22.51 -10.38
C ALA A 117 0.49 21.47 -9.37
N ALA A 118 1.71 20.95 -9.56
CA ALA A 118 2.33 20.07 -8.56
C ALA A 118 2.57 20.81 -7.24
N THR A 119 3.02 22.07 -7.28
CA THR A 119 3.19 22.92 -6.09
C THR A 119 1.88 23.12 -5.33
N ALA A 120 0.78 23.44 -6.03
CA ALA A 120 -0.54 23.59 -5.41
C ALA A 120 -1.01 22.30 -4.73
N LEU A 121 -0.78 21.14 -5.36
CA LEU A 121 -1.08 19.84 -4.76
C LEU A 121 -0.21 19.54 -3.52
N ILE A 122 1.07 19.90 -3.54
CA ILE A 122 1.94 19.75 -2.37
C ILE A 122 1.42 20.61 -1.21
N GLU A 123 1.12 21.89 -1.46
CA GLU A 123 0.62 22.81 -0.44
C GLU A 123 -0.71 22.34 0.17
N ALA A 124 -1.57 21.72 -0.64
CA ALA A 124 -2.87 21.23 -0.17
C ALA A 124 -2.80 19.89 0.57
N PHE A 125 -1.91 18.98 0.17
CA PHE A 125 -1.99 17.58 0.58
C PHE A 125 -0.72 17.02 1.24
N TRP A 126 0.38 17.79 1.36
CA TRP A 126 1.56 17.37 2.11
C TRP A 126 1.67 18.12 3.44
N PRO A 127 1.99 17.42 4.55
CA PRO A 127 2.09 15.96 4.67
C PRO A 127 0.75 15.26 4.43
N GLY A 128 0.76 14.08 3.80
CA GLY A 128 -0.46 13.32 3.56
C GLY A 128 -0.36 12.18 2.55
N PRO A 129 -1.52 11.54 2.23
CA PRO A 129 -1.58 10.35 1.40
C PRO A 129 -1.55 10.67 -0.10
N LEU A 130 -0.79 11.68 -0.51
CA LEU A 130 -0.53 12.02 -1.91
C LEU A 130 0.92 11.74 -2.30
N THR A 131 1.10 11.01 -3.40
CA THR A 131 2.38 10.81 -4.07
C THR A 131 2.37 11.53 -5.41
N LEU A 132 3.42 12.32 -5.68
CA LEU A 132 3.61 12.98 -6.97
C LEU A 132 4.75 12.30 -7.73
N VAL A 133 4.49 11.97 -9.00
CA VAL A 133 5.53 11.52 -9.95
C VAL A 133 6.16 12.75 -10.58
N LEU A 134 7.44 12.96 -10.30
CA LEU A 134 8.19 14.17 -10.67
C LEU A 134 9.47 13.80 -11.43
N PRO A 135 9.97 14.65 -12.33
CA PRO A 135 11.25 14.44 -13.01
C PRO A 135 12.42 14.36 -12.01
N VAL A 136 13.17 13.27 -12.06
CA VAL A 136 14.25 12.99 -11.10
C VAL A 136 15.55 13.67 -11.53
N ARG A 137 16.30 14.20 -10.57
CA ARG A 137 17.66 14.67 -10.84
C ARG A 137 18.60 13.48 -11.11
N PRO A 138 19.34 13.45 -12.24
CA PRO A 138 20.20 12.31 -12.55
C PRO A 138 21.26 12.05 -11.46
N GLY A 139 21.42 10.79 -11.08
CA GLY A 139 22.48 10.33 -10.18
C GLY A 139 22.26 10.61 -8.69
N VAL A 140 21.13 11.19 -8.27
CA VAL A 140 20.86 11.47 -6.83
C VAL A 140 20.17 10.34 -6.10
N LEU A 141 19.57 9.38 -6.83
CA LEU A 141 18.91 8.20 -6.30
C LEU A 141 19.51 6.94 -6.92
N SER A 142 19.33 5.81 -6.23
CA SER A 142 19.63 4.51 -6.84
C SER A 142 18.74 4.30 -8.09
N PRO A 143 19.29 3.77 -9.20
CA PRO A 143 18.48 3.49 -10.41
C PRO A 143 17.37 2.47 -10.17
N LEU A 144 17.47 1.65 -9.11
CA LEU A 144 16.44 0.71 -8.70
C LEU A 144 15.22 1.39 -8.07
N VAL A 145 15.37 2.61 -7.55
CA VAL A 145 14.23 3.39 -7.04
C VAL A 145 13.33 3.84 -8.19
N THR A 146 13.92 4.30 -9.30
CA THR A 146 13.16 4.77 -10.46
C THR A 146 12.88 3.66 -11.48
N ALA A 147 13.38 2.45 -11.26
CA ALA A 147 13.37 1.36 -12.24
C ALA A 147 13.92 1.80 -13.61
N GLY A 148 14.94 2.67 -13.61
CA GLY A 148 15.55 3.23 -14.82
C GLY A 148 14.76 4.37 -15.49
N LEU A 149 13.63 4.79 -14.93
CA LEU A 149 12.87 5.95 -15.43
C LEU A 149 13.56 7.27 -15.07
N ASP A 150 13.19 8.31 -15.83
CA ASP A 150 13.56 9.72 -15.62
C ASP A 150 12.65 10.44 -14.61
N THR A 151 11.79 9.69 -13.93
CA THR A 151 10.85 10.19 -12.92
C THR A 151 10.93 9.40 -11.63
N VAL A 152 10.51 10.03 -10.53
CA VAL A 152 10.43 9.43 -9.20
C VAL A 152 9.10 9.79 -8.55
N GLY A 153 8.46 8.82 -7.90
CA GLY A 153 7.32 9.08 -7.01
C GLY A 153 7.82 9.59 -5.66
N VAL A 154 7.44 10.80 -5.25
CA VAL A 154 7.81 11.37 -3.95
C VAL A 154 6.57 11.61 -3.10
N ARG A 155 6.70 11.46 -1.78
CA ARG A 155 5.64 11.71 -0.79
C ARG A 155 6.21 12.21 0.53
N MET A 156 5.46 13.08 1.20
CA MET A 156 5.69 13.42 2.61
C MET A 156 4.59 12.81 3.47
N PRO A 157 4.82 11.71 4.22
CA PRO A 157 3.76 11.02 4.96
C PRO A 157 3.25 11.86 6.15
N ALA A 158 1.94 11.87 6.37
CA ALA A 158 1.30 12.50 7.54
C ALA A 158 1.29 11.57 8.76
N HIS A 159 2.47 11.13 9.19
CA HIS A 159 2.59 10.26 10.36
C HIS A 159 3.83 10.65 11.18
N GLY A 160 3.66 11.03 12.44
CA GLY A 160 4.76 11.57 13.25
C GLY A 160 5.92 10.60 13.39
N VAL A 161 5.66 9.30 13.64
CA VAL A 161 6.74 8.28 13.67
C VAL A 161 7.50 8.20 12.35
N ALA A 162 6.82 8.26 11.20
CA ALA A 162 7.47 8.18 9.89
C ALA A 162 8.35 9.41 9.65
N GLN A 163 7.81 10.60 9.92
CA GLN A 163 8.57 11.84 9.76
C GLN A 163 9.77 11.90 10.72
N ALA A 164 9.58 11.54 11.98
CA ALA A 164 10.65 11.52 12.98
C ALA A 164 11.76 10.53 12.59
N LEU A 165 11.40 9.33 12.11
CA LEU A 165 12.37 8.34 11.63
C LEU A 165 13.17 8.87 10.42
N ILE A 166 12.48 9.47 9.44
CA ILE A 166 13.13 10.00 8.22
C ILE A 166 14.06 11.18 8.57
N ARG A 167 13.63 12.08 9.47
CA ARG A 167 14.47 13.20 9.95
C ARG A 167 15.71 12.69 10.67
N GLU A 168 15.53 11.78 11.63
CA GLU A 168 16.62 11.24 12.44
C GLU A 168 17.62 10.44 11.57
N ALA A 169 17.13 9.69 10.58
CA ALA A 169 17.98 8.94 9.66
C ALA A 169 18.78 9.85 8.70
N GLY A 170 18.33 11.10 8.50
CA GLY A 170 19.02 12.08 7.64
C GLY A 170 19.09 11.69 6.16
N CYS A 171 18.14 10.89 5.67
CA CYS A 171 18.12 10.41 4.28
C CYS A 171 16.70 10.29 3.70
N PRO A 172 16.53 10.48 2.38
CA PRO A 172 15.29 10.12 1.70
C PRO A 172 15.08 8.61 1.75
N VAL A 173 13.86 8.16 2.07
CA VAL A 173 13.59 6.73 2.32
C VAL A 173 12.74 6.13 1.20
N ALA A 174 13.30 5.21 0.41
CA ALA A 174 12.54 4.43 -0.55
C ALA A 174 11.74 3.36 0.21
N ALA A 175 10.41 3.43 0.18
CA ALA A 175 9.56 2.54 0.95
C ALA A 175 8.30 2.08 0.18
N PRO A 176 8.29 0.87 -0.40
CA PRO A 176 7.04 0.21 -0.77
C PRO A 176 6.32 -0.32 0.47
N SER A 177 5.10 -0.84 0.32
CA SER A 177 4.37 -1.52 1.40
C SER A 177 5.19 -2.66 2.02
N ALA A 178 5.13 -2.88 3.33
CA ALA A 178 5.96 -3.83 4.08
C ALA A 178 5.43 -5.28 4.09
N ASN A 179 4.94 -5.76 2.95
CA ASN A 179 4.48 -7.14 2.75
C ASN A 179 5.33 -7.88 1.72
N ARG A 180 5.26 -9.21 1.73
CA ARG A 180 5.73 -9.99 0.57
C ARG A 180 4.90 -9.67 -0.67
N SER A 181 5.55 -9.62 -1.83
CA SER A 181 4.89 -9.31 -3.11
C SER A 181 3.67 -10.21 -3.34
N GLY A 182 2.59 -9.62 -3.85
CA GLY A 182 1.30 -10.28 -4.07
C GLY A 182 0.34 -10.24 -2.88
N ARG A 183 0.85 -10.32 -1.64
CA ARG A 183 0.00 -10.34 -0.42
C ARG A 183 -0.72 -9.00 -0.16
N PRO A 184 -1.81 -8.98 0.65
CA PRO A 184 -2.44 -7.74 1.10
C PRO A 184 -1.43 -6.81 1.79
N SER A 185 -1.58 -5.50 1.63
CA SER A 185 -0.67 -4.55 2.27
C SER A 185 -0.81 -4.60 3.80
N PRO A 186 0.27 -4.33 4.57
CA PRO A 186 0.23 -4.41 6.01
C PRO A 186 -0.27 -3.11 6.63
N THR A 187 -1.34 -3.19 7.43
CA THR A 187 -1.83 -2.07 8.25
C THR A 187 -1.42 -2.12 9.72
N THR A 188 -0.70 -3.17 10.15
CA THR A 188 -0.20 -3.33 11.52
C THR A 188 1.22 -3.90 11.51
N ALA A 189 1.97 -3.69 12.58
CA ALA A 189 3.29 -4.32 12.76
C ALA A 189 3.20 -5.86 12.79
N GLY A 190 2.08 -6.42 13.27
CA GLY A 190 1.80 -7.86 13.23
C GLY A 190 1.77 -8.41 11.79
N HIS A 191 1.12 -7.69 10.88
CA HIS A 191 1.12 -8.03 9.44
C HIS A 191 2.52 -8.03 8.85
N VAL A 192 3.35 -7.04 9.19
CA VAL A 192 4.74 -6.96 8.75
C VAL A 192 5.55 -8.14 9.26
N ARG A 193 5.44 -8.47 10.55
CA ARG A 193 6.16 -9.59 11.15
C ARG A 193 5.80 -10.92 10.51
N GLY A 194 4.52 -11.15 10.23
CA GLY A 194 4.05 -12.36 9.57
C GLY A 194 4.60 -12.55 8.15
N ASP A 195 4.98 -11.46 7.48
CA ASP A 195 5.48 -11.49 6.10
C ASP A 195 7.01 -11.44 6.01
N LEU A 196 7.67 -10.65 6.86
CA LEU A 196 9.05 -10.19 6.64
C LEU A 196 10.01 -10.46 7.82
N ALA A 197 9.55 -10.99 8.96
CA ALA A 197 10.46 -11.33 10.06
C ALA A 197 11.53 -12.34 9.61
N GLY A 198 12.79 -12.04 9.93
CA GLY A 198 13.96 -12.80 9.47
C GLY A 198 14.53 -12.35 8.11
N TYR A 199 13.85 -11.44 7.40
CA TYR A 199 14.28 -10.93 6.08
C TYR A 199 14.65 -9.44 6.11
N ILE A 200 14.34 -8.72 7.19
CA ILE A 200 14.54 -7.27 7.33
C ILE A 200 15.26 -6.94 8.62
N GLY A 201 15.89 -5.76 8.68
CA GLY A 201 16.64 -5.30 9.85
C GLY A 201 15.77 -5.07 11.07
N GLY A 202 14.65 -4.39 10.92
CA GLY A 202 13.74 -4.18 12.04
C GLY A 202 12.33 -3.72 11.69
N VAL A 203 11.47 -3.72 12.70
CA VAL A 203 10.08 -3.23 12.63
C VAL A 203 9.87 -2.23 13.78
N LEU A 204 9.54 -1.00 13.42
CA LEU A 204 9.09 0.03 14.33
C LEU A 204 7.57 -0.01 14.40
N ASP A 205 7.02 -0.43 15.53
CA ASP A 205 5.59 -0.52 15.79
C ASP A 205 5.09 0.75 16.46
N GLY A 206 4.38 1.57 15.68
CA GLY A 206 3.69 2.78 16.14
C GLY A 206 2.16 2.63 16.08
N GLY A 207 1.63 1.41 16.16
CA GLY A 207 0.19 1.15 16.10
C GLY A 207 -0.37 0.94 14.69
N PRO A 208 -1.69 0.80 14.54
CA PRO A 208 -2.33 0.56 13.24
C PRO A 208 -2.24 1.79 12.32
N ALA A 209 -2.16 1.55 11.01
CA ALA A 209 -2.22 2.60 10.00
C ALA A 209 -3.61 3.27 9.97
N GLY A 210 -3.64 4.58 9.66
CA GLY A 210 -4.84 5.41 9.79
C GLY A 210 -5.89 5.23 8.67
N VAL A 211 -5.49 5.27 7.39
CA VAL A 211 -6.35 5.23 6.20
C VAL A 211 -6.59 3.80 5.73
N GLY A 212 -5.58 2.93 5.81
CA GLY A 212 -5.65 1.52 5.42
C GLY A 212 -5.58 1.22 3.93
N LEU A 213 -5.45 2.25 3.08
CA LEU A 213 -5.14 2.13 1.64
C LEU A 213 -3.85 2.89 1.34
N GLU A 214 -3.16 2.53 0.26
CA GLU A 214 -1.97 3.27 -0.19
C GLU A 214 -2.32 4.69 -0.66
N SER A 215 -1.29 5.54 -0.76
CA SER A 215 -1.41 6.90 -1.29
C SER A 215 -1.99 6.94 -2.71
N THR A 216 -2.72 8.02 -2.99
CA THR A 216 -3.07 8.41 -4.36
C THR A 216 -1.79 8.79 -5.09
N VAL A 217 -1.57 8.26 -6.30
CA VAL A 217 -0.40 8.58 -7.12
C VAL A 217 -0.85 9.42 -8.30
N VAL A 218 -0.27 10.60 -8.44
CA VAL A 218 -0.61 11.56 -9.48
C VAL A 218 0.63 11.94 -10.28
N GLN A 219 0.48 12.04 -11.60
CA GLN A 219 1.46 12.66 -12.48
C GLN A 219 0.83 13.90 -13.13
N VAL A 220 1.47 15.06 -12.96
CA VAL A 220 1.04 16.29 -13.63
C VAL A 220 1.67 16.34 -15.02
N GLN A 221 0.84 16.53 -16.03
CA GLN A 221 1.26 16.67 -17.42
C GLN A 221 1.74 18.11 -17.71
N PRO A 222 2.49 18.34 -18.82
CA PRO A 222 3.00 19.67 -19.16
C PRO A 222 1.92 20.75 -19.34
N ASP A 223 0.70 20.37 -19.70
CA ASP A 223 -0.46 21.26 -19.83
C ASP A 223 -1.12 21.63 -18.49
N GLY A 224 -0.61 21.09 -17.37
CA GLY A 224 -1.16 21.26 -16.03
C GLY A 224 -2.20 20.21 -15.62
N THR A 225 -2.57 19.29 -16.51
CA THR A 225 -3.54 18.23 -16.19
C THR A 225 -2.94 17.20 -15.22
N ALA A 226 -3.60 16.97 -14.09
CA ALA A 226 -3.26 15.93 -13.13
C ALA A 226 -3.88 14.59 -13.55
N VAL A 227 -3.03 13.61 -13.80
CA VAL A 227 -3.43 12.25 -14.15
C VAL A 227 -3.29 11.35 -12.93
N ILE A 228 -4.39 10.76 -12.47
CA ILE A 228 -4.37 9.78 -11.38
C ILE A 228 -3.86 8.46 -11.94
N LEU A 229 -2.66 8.06 -11.54
CA LEU A 229 -2.04 6.76 -11.88
C LEU A 229 -2.49 5.65 -10.93
N ARG A 230 -2.82 6.00 -9.67
CA ARG A 230 -3.36 5.05 -8.69
C ARG A 230 -4.34 5.77 -7.76
N PRO A 231 -5.60 5.32 -7.66
CA PRO A 231 -6.52 5.84 -6.65
C PRO A 231 -6.10 5.42 -5.25
N GLY A 232 -6.30 6.30 -4.27
CA GLY A 232 -5.89 6.11 -2.87
C GLY A 232 -6.62 7.07 -1.94
N GLY A 233 -5.96 7.47 -0.85
CA GLY A 233 -6.57 8.30 0.21
C GLY A 233 -7.01 9.71 -0.20
N ILE A 234 -6.50 10.27 -1.30
CA ILE A 234 -6.97 11.54 -1.90
C ILE A 234 -7.84 11.24 -3.12
N THR A 235 -9.08 11.71 -3.12
CA THR A 235 -10.06 11.43 -4.18
C THR A 235 -9.89 12.36 -5.40
N ALA A 236 -10.48 11.98 -6.54
CA ALA A 236 -10.46 12.81 -7.74
C ALA A 236 -11.15 14.16 -7.51
N GLU A 237 -12.22 14.18 -6.71
CA GLU A 237 -12.96 15.39 -6.36
C GLU A 237 -12.12 16.34 -5.51
N GLN A 238 -11.32 15.80 -4.57
CA GLN A 238 -10.40 16.60 -3.78
C GLN A 238 -9.29 17.22 -4.64
N LEU A 239 -8.72 16.45 -5.59
CA LEU A 239 -7.75 17.00 -6.54
C LEU A 239 -8.39 18.09 -7.42
N ALA A 240 -9.61 17.88 -7.89
CA ALA A 240 -10.36 18.82 -8.71
C ALA A 240 -10.72 20.11 -7.94
N ALA A 241 -10.93 20.04 -6.63
CA ALA A 241 -11.15 21.22 -5.80
C ALA A 241 -9.93 22.15 -5.74
N VAL A 242 -8.71 21.59 -5.92
CA VAL A 242 -7.45 22.36 -5.92
C VAL A 242 -7.10 22.86 -7.33
N LEU A 243 -7.25 22.01 -8.34
CA LEU A 243 -6.78 22.30 -9.72
C LEU A 243 -7.88 22.80 -10.67
N GLY A 244 -9.15 22.65 -10.30
CA GLY A 244 -10.31 22.83 -11.17
C GLY A 244 -10.76 21.52 -11.83
N SER A 245 -12.08 21.35 -12.02
CA SER A 245 -12.68 20.08 -12.47
C SER A 245 -12.24 19.60 -13.84
N GLY A 246 -11.79 20.49 -14.74
CA GLY A 246 -11.27 20.12 -16.06
C GLY A 246 -9.80 19.69 -16.07
N ALA A 247 -9.10 19.82 -14.95
CA ALA A 247 -7.66 19.56 -14.84
C ALA A 247 -7.33 18.22 -14.17
N VAL A 248 -8.32 17.35 -13.93
CA VAL A 248 -8.11 16.02 -13.35
C VAL A 248 -8.62 14.96 -14.31
N SER A 249 -7.74 14.03 -14.66
CA SER A 249 -8.07 12.86 -15.48
C SER A 249 -7.77 11.60 -14.69
N ALA A 250 -8.74 10.69 -14.61
CA ALA A 250 -8.44 9.32 -14.20
C ALA A 250 -7.72 8.63 -15.36
N THR A 251 -6.59 7.95 -15.11
CA THR A 251 -6.09 7.05 -16.16
C THR A 251 -7.15 6.00 -16.47
N PRO A 252 -7.38 5.65 -17.75
CA PRO A 252 -8.02 4.40 -18.12
C PRO A 252 -7.04 3.27 -17.82
N GLY A 253 -6.88 2.96 -16.53
CA GLY A 253 -5.95 1.96 -16.01
C GLY A 253 -6.28 0.52 -16.42
N GLU A 254 -7.38 0.31 -17.15
CA GLU A 254 -7.78 -0.99 -17.68
C GLU A 254 -7.54 -1.09 -19.20
N GLU A 255 -7.80 -0.05 -19.99
CA GLU A 255 -7.57 -0.11 -21.44
C GLU A 255 -6.10 0.07 -21.84
N ALA A 256 -5.32 0.84 -21.09
CA ALA A 256 -3.87 0.93 -21.31
C ALA A 256 -3.17 -0.36 -20.83
N ALA A 257 -3.52 -0.87 -19.65
CA ALA A 257 -2.95 -2.11 -19.12
C ALA A 257 -3.34 -3.35 -19.95
N ALA A 258 -4.55 -3.41 -20.53
CA ALA A 258 -4.97 -4.51 -21.40
C ALA A 258 -4.30 -4.48 -22.79
N ARG A 259 -3.90 -3.30 -23.29
CA ARG A 259 -3.09 -3.19 -24.51
C ARG A 259 -1.60 -3.46 -24.22
N ASP A 260 -1.13 -3.13 -23.03
CA ASP A 260 0.27 -3.30 -22.61
C ASP A 260 0.59 -4.71 -22.08
N ALA A 261 -0.41 -5.48 -21.61
CA ALA A 261 -0.23 -6.87 -21.18
C ALA A 261 -0.14 -7.88 -22.35
N ALA A 262 -0.51 -7.47 -23.56
CA ALA A 262 -0.43 -8.31 -24.77
C ALA A 262 0.93 -8.24 -25.48
N ALA A 263 1.86 -7.40 -25.00
CA ALA A 263 3.23 -7.37 -25.44
C ALA A 263 4.14 -7.73 -24.26
N GLU A 264 4.97 -8.77 -24.40
CA GLU A 264 6.06 -9.03 -23.45
C GLU A 264 7.06 -7.84 -23.35
N ASP A 265 6.91 -6.84 -24.22
CA ASP A 265 7.67 -5.60 -24.37
C ASP A 265 6.82 -4.31 -24.17
N GLY A 266 5.76 -4.37 -23.35
CA GLY A 266 4.96 -3.18 -22.99
C GLY A 266 5.74 -2.13 -22.17
N PRO A 267 5.37 -0.83 -22.20
CA PRO A 267 6.08 0.23 -21.47
C PRO A 267 6.12 -0.06 -19.96
N ALA A 268 7.27 0.23 -19.34
CA ALA A 268 7.50 0.00 -17.90
C ALA A 268 6.44 0.72 -17.03
N PRO A 269 5.99 0.11 -15.92
CA PRO A 269 4.97 0.70 -15.07
C PRO A 269 5.47 2.01 -14.44
N ARG A 270 4.72 3.10 -14.66
CA ARG A 270 5.06 4.43 -14.12
C ARG A 270 4.78 4.59 -12.62
N ALA A 271 4.02 3.66 -12.02
CA ALA A 271 3.67 3.69 -10.60
C ALA A 271 3.48 2.27 -10.03
N PRO A 272 3.68 2.07 -8.71
CA PRO A 272 3.46 0.78 -8.07
C PRO A 272 2.02 0.29 -8.14
N GLY A 273 1.85 -0.99 -8.47
CA GLY A 273 0.57 -1.71 -8.38
C GLY A 273 -0.24 -1.75 -9.68
N MET A 274 0.39 -1.58 -10.85
CA MET A 274 -0.27 -1.50 -12.16
C MET A 274 -0.22 -2.79 -13.01
N LYS A 275 0.76 -3.68 -12.80
CA LYS A 275 1.07 -4.78 -13.75
C LYS A 275 0.70 -6.20 -13.28
N TYR A 276 0.59 -6.45 -11.98
CA TYR A 276 0.44 -7.80 -11.41
C TYR A 276 -0.80 -7.94 -10.54
N THR A 277 -1.27 -9.17 -10.32
CA THR A 277 -2.21 -9.47 -9.23
C THR A 277 -1.59 -8.99 -7.92
N HIS A 278 -2.21 -7.98 -7.32
CA HIS A 278 -1.75 -7.32 -6.12
C HIS A 278 -2.85 -7.41 -5.08
N TYR A 279 -2.45 -7.54 -3.82
CA TYR A 279 -3.34 -7.57 -2.66
C TYR A 279 -4.20 -8.83 -2.52
N ALA A 280 -3.90 -9.89 -3.28
CA ALA A 280 -4.70 -11.10 -3.26
C ALA A 280 -4.49 -11.88 -1.94
N PRO A 281 -5.58 -12.32 -1.28
CA PRO A 281 -5.47 -13.37 -0.27
C PRO A 281 -4.97 -14.67 -0.91
N ARG A 282 -4.62 -15.66 -0.09
CA ARG A 282 -4.18 -16.99 -0.54
C ARG A 282 -5.30 -17.75 -1.24
N GLY A 283 -6.53 -17.62 -0.73
CA GLY A 283 -7.72 -18.20 -1.33
C GLY A 283 -8.14 -17.47 -2.61
N TRP A 284 -8.95 -18.14 -3.42
CA TRP A 284 -9.59 -17.50 -4.57
C TRP A 284 -10.58 -16.43 -4.08
N LEU A 285 -10.56 -15.24 -4.68
CA LEU A 285 -11.46 -14.15 -4.36
C LEU A 285 -12.24 -13.71 -5.60
N GLY A 286 -13.56 -13.58 -5.47
CA GLY A 286 -14.44 -13.00 -6.49
C GLY A 286 -15.25 -11.83 -5.94
N VAL A 287 -15.47 -10.81 -6.75
CA VAL A 287 -16.32 -9.66 -6.40
C VAL A 287 -17.73 -9.90 -6.95
N VAL A 288 -18.75 -9.80 -6.10
CA VAL A 288 -20.15 -9.97 -6.49
C VAL A 288 -20.79 -8.60 -6.67
N ARG A 289 -21.33 -8.35 -7.86
CA ARG A 289 -22.01 -7.12 -8.27
C ARG A 289 -23.44 -7.43 -8.66
N GLY A 290 -24.37 -6.52 -8.44
CA GLY A 290 -25.77 -6.72 -8.82
C GLY A 290 -26.59 -5.44 -8.65
N ALA A 291 -27.82 -5.46 -9.20
CA ALA A 291 -28.69 -4.29 -9.19
C ALA A 291 -29.20 -3.91 -7.79
N THR A 292 -29.33 -4.88 -6.88
CA THR A 292 -29.76 -4.65 -5.50
C THR A 292 -28.90 -5.43 -4.50
N PRO A 293 -28.77 -4.95 -3.26
CA PRO A 293 -28.10 -5.69 -2.19
C PRO A 293 -28.68 -7.09 -1.95
N GLN A 294 -30.01 -7.24 -2.08
CA GLN A 294 -30.69 -8.53 -1.93
C GLN A 294 -30.21 -9.55 -2.97
N ARG A 295 -30.11 -9.13 -4.24
CA ARG A 295 -29.61 -9.99 -5.32
C ARG A 295 -28.16 -10.40 -5.11
N VAL A 296 -27.32 -9.45 -4.69
CA VAL A 296 -25.92 -9.72 -4.35
C VAL A 296 -25.84 -10.75 -3.23
N ALA A 297 -26.59 -10.57 -2.14
CA ALA A 297 -26.60 -11.48 -1.01
C ALA A 297 -27.09 -12.89 -1.38
N GLU A 298 -28.17 -13.00 -2.15
CA GLU A 298 -28.68 -14.29 -2.66
C GLU A 298 -27.65 -15.02 -3.53
N ALA A 299 -27.05 -14.30 -4.49
CA ALA A 299 -26.08 -14.86 -5.43
C ALA A 299 -24.78 -15.29 -4.74
N ALA A 300 -24.32 -14.51 -3.76
CA ALA A 300 -23.16 -14.81 -2.94
C ALA A 300 -23.43 -16.00 -2.01
N ALA A 301 -24.53 -15.98 -1.26
CA ALA A 301 -24.90 -17.05 -0.33
C ALA A 301 -25.04 -18.41 -1.04
N ALA A 302 -25.68 -18.45 -2.21
CA ALA A 302 -25.82 -19.68 -2.98
C ALA A 302 -24.46 -20.26 -3.41
N ARG A 303 -23.52 -19.42 -3.83
CA ARG A 303 -22.16 -19.83 -4.24
C ARG A 303 -21.31 -20.27 -3.07
N LEU A 304 -21.37 -19.55 -1.94
CA LEU A 304 -20.68 -19.93 -0.71
C LEU A 304 -21.19 -21.28 -0.19
N ALA A 305 -22.51 -21.50 -0.21
CA ALA A 305 -23.08 -22.79 0.16
C ALA A 305 -22.59 -23.93 -0.75
N ALA A 306 -22.54 -23.70 -2.07
CA ALA A 306 -22.03 -24.69 -3.02
C ALA A 306 -20.53 -24.98 -2.80
N ALA A 307 -19.71 -23.96 -2.58
CA ALA A 307 -18.28 -24.11 -2.30
C ALA A 307 -18.03 -24.86 -0.98
N ALA A 308 -18.82 -24.57 0.06
CA ALA A 308 -18.73 -25.29 1.32
C ALA A 308 -19.08 -26.79 1.16
N LEU A 309 -20.09 -27.12 0.33
CA LEU A 309 -20.44 -28.51 0.01
C LEU A 309 -19.35 -29.23 -0.79
N SER A 310 -18.51 -28.51 -1.53
CA SER A 310 -17.33 -29.06 -2.20
C SER A 310 -16.08 -29.14 -1.31
N GLY A 311 -16.20 -28.80 -0.02
CA GLY A 311 -15.10 -28.89 0.95
C GLY A 311 -14.21 -27.64 1.03
N GLU A 312 -14.61 -26.53 0.42
CA GLU A 312 -13.89 -25.26 0.53
C GLU A 312 -14.14 -24.60 1.89
N THR A 313 -13.12 -23.92 2.43
CA THR A 313 -13.31 -23.01 3.57
C THR A 313 -13.73 -21.65 3.02
N THR A 314 -14.94 -21.21 3.36
CA THR A 314 -15.55 -20.04 2.72
C THR A 314 -15.32 -18.74 3.50
N GLY A 315 -15.07 -17.66 2.75
CA GLY A 315 -14.98 -16.30 3.25
C GLY A 315 -16.03 -15.39 2.64
N LEU A 316 -16.63 -14.50 3.43
CA LEU A 316 -17.53 -13.46 2.95
C LEU A 316 -17.10 -12.09 3.49
N LEU A 317 -16.91 -11.15 2.57
CA LEU A 317 -16.69 -9.73 2.86
C LEU A 317 -17.93 -8.93 2.43
N LEU A 318 -18.60 -8.30 3.40
CA LEU A 318 -19.88 -7.61 3.20
C LEU A 318 -19.87 -6.19 3.79
N PHE A 319 -20.93 -5.42 3.50
CA PHE A 319 -21.25 -4.19 4.22
C PHE A 319 -22.21 -4.45 5.38
N GLU A 320 -22.06 -3.73 6.49
CA GLU A 320 -22.76 -4.06 7.73
C GLU A 320 -24.28 -4.00 7.59
N GLU A 321 -24.81 -3.06 6.80
CA GLU A 321 -26.23 -2.91 6.51
C GLU A 321 -26.81 -4.14 5.76
N HIS A 322 -25.96 -4.87 5.03
CA HIS A 322 -26.36 -6.03 4.25
C HIS A 322 -26.31 -7.33 5.04
N ARG A 323 -25.74 -7.35 6.25
CA ARG A 323 -25.60 -8.57 7.06
C ARG A 323 -26.93 -9.32 7.23
N ALA A 324 -28.02 -8.60 7.44
CA ALA A 324 -29.35 -9.18 7.63
C ALA A 324 -29.95 -9.82 6.36
N LEU A 325 -29.36 -9.57 5.18
CA LEU A 325 -29.77 -10.17 3.91
C LEU A 325 -29.17 -11.56 3.70
N TYR A 326 -28.17 -11.93 4.49
CA TYR A 326 -27.53 -13.25 4.45
C TYR A 326 -28.15 -14.21 5.47
N PRO A 327 -28.02 -15.53 5.25
CA PRO A 327 -28.24 -16.52 6.29
C PRO A 327 -27.37 -16.25 7.54
N ALA A 328 -27.77 -16.75 8.71
CA ALA A 328 -27.05 -16.51 9.97
C ALA A 328 -25.56 -16.92 9.93
N ASN A 329 -25.22 -17.97 9.18
CA ASN A 329 -23.85 -18.46 8.98
C ASN A 329 -23.58 -18.64 7.47
N PRO A 330 -23.32 -17.56 6.72
CA PRO A 330 -23.21 -17.62 5.27
C PRO A 330 -21.85 -18.15 4.79
N ALA A 331 -20.82 -18.09 5.65
CA ALA A 331 -19.47 -18.54 5.37
C ALA A 331 -18.75 -18.93 6.67
N ALA A 332 -17.63 -19.66 6.56
CA ALA A 332 -16.80 -20.02 7.71
C ALA A 332 -16.11 -18.80 8.35
N CYS A 333 -15.76 -17.81 7.54
CA CYS A 333 -15.24 -16.52 8.01
C CYS A 333 -16.05 -15.38 7.37
N VAL A 334 -16.64 -14.51 8.19
CA VAL A 334 -17.36 -13.33 7.73
C VAL A 334 -16.66 -12.08 8.26
N ARG A 335 -16.43 -11.10 7.38
CA ARG A 335 -15.89 -9.79 7.72
C ARG A 335 -16.73 -8.68 7.13
N SER A 336 -16.73 -7.54 7.82
CA SER A 336 -17.45 -6.34 7.43
C SER A 336 -16.46 -5.26 7.00
N LEU A 337 -16.79 -4.55 5.91
CA LEU A 337 -16.12 -3.30 5.54
C LEU A 337 -16.75 -2.09 6.28
N GLY A 338 -17.64 -2.32 7.24
CA GLY A 338 -18.35 -1.26 7.94
C GLY A 338 -19.55 -0.77 7.15
N ALA A 339 -19.98 0.46 7.45
CA ALA A 339 -21.13 1.08 6.82
C ALA A 339 -20.81 1.56 5.39
N LEU A 340 -21.73 1.36 4.44
CA LEU A 340 -21.61 1.88 3.06
C LEU A 340 -21.48 3.41 3.02
N ALA A 341 -22.12 4.09 3.97
CA ALA A 341 -22.04 5.54 4.12
C ALA A 341 -20.71 6.03 4.73
N SER A 342 -19.81 5.12 5.10
CA SER A 342 -18.52 5.42 5.74
C SER A 342 -17.36 4.70 5.04
N PRO A 343 -17.05 5.05 3.78
CA PRO A 343 -16.00 4.38 3.01
C PRO A 343 -14.61 4.45 3.66
N GLU A 344 -14.35 5.41 4.55
CA GLU A 344 -13.14 5.49 5.36
C GLU A 344 -12.99 4.29 6.33
N GLU A 345 -14.09 3.73 6.81
CA GLU A 345 -14.08 2.48 7.58
C GLU A 345 -13.74 1.29 6.69
N GLY A 346 -14.34 1.21 5.51
CA GLY A 346 -14.04 0.17 4.53
C GLY A 346 -12.59 0.17 4.08
N ALA A 347 -12.03 1.35 3.82
CA ALA A 347 -10.62 1.53 3.51
C ALA A 347 -9.70 0.97 4.62
N ARG A 348 -10.00 1.26 5.89
CA ARG A 348 -9.26 0.76 7.06
C ARG A 348 -9.39 -0.75 7.25
N ALA A 349 -10.59 -1.29 7.04
CA ALA A 349 -10.90 -2.68 7.28
C ALA A 349 -10.38 -3.62 6.18
N LEU A 350 -10.30 -3.15 4.94
CA LEU A 350 -10.09 -4.00 3.76
C LEU A 350 -8.91 -4.98 3.89
N TYR A 351 -7.69 -4.49 4.10
CA TYR A 351 -6.52 -5.37 4.14
C TYR A 351 -6.47 -6.27 5.38
N ALA A 352 -7.01 -5.81 6.51
CA ALA A 352 -7.15 -6.64 7.70
C ALA A 352 -8.13 -7.80 7.41
N ALA A 353 -9.28 -7.52 6.80
CA ALA A 353 -10.25 -8.54 6.42
C ALA A 353 -9.66 -9.58 5.45
N LEU A 354 -8.88 -9.14 4.45
CA LEU A 354 -8.20 -10.06 3.52
C LEU A 354 -7.17 -10.96 4.23
N ARG A 355 -6.48 -10.44 5.25
CA ARG A 355 -5.54 -11.23 6.06
C ARG A 355 -6.26 -12.16 7.04
N ASP A 356 -7.39 -11.75 7.59
CA ASP A 356 -8.22 -12.60 8.43
C ASP A 356 -8.76 -13.82 7.66
N PHE A 357 -9.02 -13.68 6.35
CA PHE A 357 -9.34 -14.82 5.49
C PHE A 357 -8.16 -15.78 5.32
N ASP A 358 -6.93 -15.28 5.15
CA ASP A 358 -5.73 -16.11 5.12
C ASP A 358 -5.55 -16.90 6.43
N GLU A 359 -5.76 -16.24 7.57
CA GLU A 359 -5.63 -16.84 8.90
C GLU A 359 -6.73 -17.87 9.18
N ALA A 360 -7.95 -17.61 8.71
CA ALA A 360 -9.05 -18.56 8.76
C ALA A 360 -8.88 -19.74 7.79
N GLY A 361 -7.86 -19.71 6.92
CA GLY A 361 -7.64 -20.75 5.91
C GLY A 361 -8.70 -20.74 4.80
N ALA A 362 -9.34 -19.61 4.55
CA ALA A 362 -10.37 -19.50 3.52
C ALA A 362 -9.75 -19.70 2.13
N THR A 363 -10.35 -20.60 1.36
CA THR A 363 -9.94 -21.00 0.01
C THR A 363 -10.88 -20.46 -1.06
N TYR A 364 -12.12 -20.14 -0.71
CA TYR A 364 -13.12 -19.53 -1.59
C TYR A 364 -13.77 -18.32 -0.92
N ILE A 365 -13.47 -17.11 -1.41
CA ILE A 365 -13.86 -15.84 -0.81
C ILE A 365 -14.73 -15.05 -1.79
N LEU A 366 -15.85 -14.53 -1.30
CA LEU A 366 -16.68 -13.58 -2.04
C LEU A 366 -16.70 -12.24 -1.32
N ALA A 367 -16.55 -11.15 -2.08
CA ALA A 367 -16.66 -9.79 -1.59
C ALA A 367 -17.77 -9.04 -2.32
N GLU A 368 -18.56 -8.25 -1.58
CA GLU A 368 -19.53 -7.35 -2.19
C GLU A 368 -18.83 -6.19 -2.93
N ALA A 369 -19.33 -5.85 -4.11
CA ALA A 369 -18.95 -4.61 -4.78
C ALA A 369 -19.50 -3.40 -4.01
N CYS A 370 -18.78 -2.26 -4.06
CA CYS A 370 -19.25 -0.99 -3.52
C CYS A 370 -19.32 0.09 -4.62
N PRO A 371 -20.01 1.21 -4.36
CA PRO A 371 -20.00 2.35 -5.27
C PRO A 371 -18.57 2.83 -5.57
N GLU A 372 -18.29 3.17 -6.83
CA GLU A 372 -16.98 3.65 -7.29
C GLU A 372 -16.87 5.18 -7.23
N THR A 373 -17.38 5.79 -6.16
CA THR A 373 -17.32 7.23 -5.93
C THR A 373 -16.44 7.56 -4.72
N GLY A 374 -15.72 8.68 -4.76
CA GLY A 374 -14.80 9.07 -3.69
C GLY A 374 -13.80 7.96 -3.35
N LEU A 375 -13.70 7.59 -2.06
CA LEU A 375 -12.84 6.49 -1.59
C LEU A 375 -13.30 5.10 -2.06
N GLY A 376 -14.57 4.94 -2.43
CA GLY A 376 -15.10 3.68 -2.95
C GLY A 376 -14.40 3.24 -4.24
N ALA A 377 -13.96 4.19 -5.07
CA ALA A 377 -13.13 3.90 -6.25
C ALA A 377 -11.77 3.28 -5.87
N ALA A 378 -11.16 3.74 -4.77
CA ALA A 378 -9.90 3.18 -4.29
C ALA A 378 -10.09 1.78 -3.70
N ILE A 379 -11.16 1.56 -2.91
CA ILE A 379 -11.53 0.24 -2.36
C ILE A 379 -11.78 -0.75 -3.49
N MET A 380 -12.63 -0.40 -4.46
CA MET A 380 -12.92 -1.25 -5.62
C MET A 380 -11.66 -1.53 -6.43
N ASN A 381 -10.78 -0.55 -6.65
CA ASN A 381 -9.51 -0.79 -7.33
C ASN A 381 -8.65 -1.86 -6.62
N ARG A 382 -8.64 -1.89 -5.28
CA ARG A 382 -7.92 -2.91 -4.52
C ARG A 382 -8.61 -4.26 -4.56
N LEU A 383 -9.92 -4.30 -4.38
CA LEU A 383 -10.72 -5.53 -4.45
C LEU A 383 -10.60 -6.19 -5.82
N MET A 384 -10.73 -5.43 -6.91
CA MET A 384 -10.61 -5.94 -8.28
C MET A 384 -9.22 -6.51 -8.56
N LYS A 385 -8.16 -5.86 -8.07
CA LYS A 385 -6.79 -6.38 -8.17
C LYS A 385 -6.59 -7.65 -7.35
N ALA A 386 -7.15 -7.70 -6.14
CA ALA A 386 -7.12 -8.89 -5.29
C ALA A 386 -7.90 -10.07 -5.92
N ALA A 387 -8.98 -9.77 -6.63
CA ALA A 387 -9.83 -10.74 -7.35
C ALA A 387 -9.23 -11.21 -8.69
N GLY A 388 -8.10 -10.64 -9.12
CA GLY A 388 -7.56 -10.87 -10.46
C GLY A 388 -8.53 -10.47 -11.58
N GLY A 389 -9.39 -9.46 -11.35
CA GLY A 389 -10.42 -9.03 -12.29
C GLY A 389 -11.72 -9.86 -12.26
N THR A 390 -11.86 -10.82 -11.34
CA THR A 390 -13.03 -11.70 -11.31
C THR A 390 -14.27 -11.00 -10.75
N VAL A 391 -15.26 -10.74 -11.62
CA VAL A 391 -16.58 -10.24 -11.25
C VAL A 391 -17.64 -11.31 -11.47
N ILE A 392 -18.53 -11.46 -10.50
CA ILE A 392 -19.74 -12.26 -10.56
C ILE A 392 -20.93 -11.32 -10.62
N GLU A 393 -21.62 -11.29 -11.76
CA GLU A 393 -22.89 -10.58 -11.89
C GLU A 393 -24.01 -11.42 -11.25
N ALA A 394 -24.63 -10.88 -10.21
CA ALA A 394 -25.91 -11.32 -9.71
C ALA A 394 -26.96 -10.88 -10.74
N GLY A 395 -27.54 -11.85 -11.46
CA GLY A 395 -28.50 -11.59 -12.52
C GLY A 395 -29.70 -10.74 -12.08
N GLU A 396 -30.44 -10.23 -13.06
CA GLU A 396 -31.66 -9.42 -12.85
C GLU A 396 -32.67 -10.10 -11.93
#